data_AF-A0A3L8BIS3-F1
#
_entry.id   AF-A0A3L8BIS3-F1
#
_cell.length_a   1.000
_cell.length_b   1.000
_cell.length_c   1.000
_cell.angle_alpha   90.00
_cell.angle_beta   90.00
_cell.angle_gamma   90.00
#
_symmetry.space_group_name_H-M   'P 1'
#
loop_
_entity.id
_entity.type
_entity.pdbx_description
1 polymer ?
#
loop_
_entity_poly.entity_id
_entity_poly.type
_entity_poly.pdbx_seq_one_letter_code
_entity_poly.pdbx_strand_id
1 'polypeptide(L)'
;MQLTTSHAQEANCAHFTTYWLHSVFPMMQALGEDAMRILYSAKQDPMVIDTRSALTELSERVRTMAASANQFAEYPAAVSGRPAPYDELLKGMRIKITQGQSNVEISRDRWLNLELSCGDLDKLCDNLIVNEDGAHNHLYTTPISLIIEADDNLF
;
A
#
# COMPACT_ATOMS: atom_id res chain seq x y z
N MET A 1 -2.54 39.07 -25.43
CA MET A 1 -3.45 38.04 -24.86
C MET A 1 -2.78 36.69 -25.13
N GLN A 2 -1.92 36.26 -24.21
CA GLN A 2 -1.09 35.06 -24.35
C GLN A 2 -1.68 33.96 -23.46
N LEU A 3 -2.02 32.83 -24.09
CA LEU A 3 -2.36 31.57 -23.46
C LEU A 3 -1.07 30.96 -22.89
N THR A 4 -0.92 30.94 -21.56
CA THR A 4 0.18 30.25 -20.89
C THR A 4 -0.28 28.87 -20.43
N THR A 5 -0.03 27.90 -21.32
CA THR A 5 0.44 26.52 -21.04
C THR A 5 0.26 25.98 -19.61
N SER A 6 -0.71 25.07 -19.44
CA SER A 6 -0.92 24.25 -18.22
C SER A 6 -0.49 22.78 -18.40
N HIS A 7 0.57 22.50 -19.16
CA HIS A 7 0.93 21.13 -19.58
C HIS A 7 2.32 20.66 -19.11
N ALA A 8 2.83 21.15 -17.98
CA ALA A 8 4.19 20.82 -17.53
C ALA A 8 4.26 20.09 -16.17
N GLN A 9 3.17 19.53 -15.65
CA GLN A 9 3.12 19.06 -14.26
C GLN A 9 2.55 17.64 -14.05
N GLU A 10 2.50 16.82 -15.09
CA GLU A 10 2.13 15.39 -15.03
C GLU A 10 3.36 14.46 -14.89
N ALA A 11 4.59 14.98 -14.84
CA ALA A 11 5.78 14.18 -15.09
C ALA A 11 6.52 13.60 -13.85
N ASN A 12 6.15 13.93 -12.61
CA ASN A 12 7.07 13.67 -11.48
C ASN A 12 6.93 12.31 -10.77
N CYS A 13 5.82 11.57 -10.91
CA CYS A 13 5.78 10.14 -10.53
C CYS A 13 6.05 9.23 -11.75
N ALA A 14 6.13 9.78 -12.97
CA ALA A 14 6.29 9.04 -14.22
C ALA A 14 7.74 8.56 -14.48
N HIS A 15 8.68 8.72 -13.53
CA HIS A 15 10.04 8.22 -13.67
C HIS A 15 10.17 6.69 -13.42
N PHE A 16 9.06 5.97 -13.33
CA PHE A 16 9.02 4.51 -13.40
C PHE A 16 8.95 4.01 -14.84
N THR A 17 9.94 4.37 -15.66
CA THR A 17 10.10 3.75 -16.98
C THR A 17 11.53 3.31 -17.14
N THR A 18 11.80 2.00 -16.94
CA THR A 18 12.22 1.08 -18.00
C THR A 18 12.25 -0.35 -17.43
N TYR A 19 11.77 -1.31 -18.23
CA TYR A 19 11.67 -2.76 -18.02
C TYR A 19 10.48 -3.22 -17.16
N TRP A 20 9.42 -3.69 -17.83
CA TRP A 20 8.99 -5.11 -17.89
C TRP A 20 7.66 -5.15 -18.67
N LEU A 21 7.75 -5.47 -19.96
CA LEU A 21 6.59 -5.85 -20.78
C LEU A 21 6.39 -7.36 -20.66
N HIS A 22 5.12 -7.76 -20.60
CA HIS A 22 4.54 -9.11 -20.55
C HIS A 22 4.26 -9.67 -19.14
N SER A 23 3.11 -9.29 -18.58
CA SER A 23 2.14 -10.27 -18.07
C SER A 23 0.75 -9.65 -18.04
N VAL A 24 -0.15 -10.21 -18.85
CA VAL A 24 -1.58 -9.90 -18.82
C VAL A 24 -2.13 -10.65 -17.60
N PHE A 25 -2.31 -9.96 -16.47
CA PHE A 25 -2.96 -10.55 -15.31
C PHE A 25 -4.48 -10.59 -15.55
N PRO A 26 -5.14 -11.75 -15.42
CA PRO A 26 -6.59 -11.80 -15.45
C PRO A 26 -7.15 -11.06 -14.24
N MET A 27 -7.98 -10.06 -14.53
CA MET A 27 -8.88 -9.41 -13.60
C MET A 27 -9.91 -10.44 -13.09
N MET A 28 -10.16 -10.45 -11.78
CA MET A 28 -11.11 -11.30 -11.04
C MET A 28 -10.61 -12.70 -10.66
N GLN A 29 -9.99 -12.81 -9.48
CA GLN A 29 -10.01 -14.05 -8.70
C GLN A 29 -10.62 -13.76 -7.32
N ALA A 30 -11.48 -14.67 -6.88
CA ALA A 30 -12.33 -14.56 -5.70
C ALA A 30 -11.54 -14.19 -4.43
N LEU A 31 -12.14 -13.36 -3.57
CA LEU A 31 -11.68 -13.13 -2.19
C LEU A 31 -11.86 -14.42 -1.37
N GLY A 32 -11.03 -15.41 -1.61
CA GLY A 32 -11.01 -16.69 -0.93
C GLY A 32 -9.72 -16.82 -0.15
N GLU A 33 -9.84 -16.77 1.18
CA GLU A 33 -8.89 -17.23 2.20
C GLU A 33 -7.49 -16.57 2.27
N ASP A 34 -6.89 -16.08 1.18
CA ASP A 34 -5.52 -15.57 1.11
C ASP A 34 -5.43 -14.04 0.94
N ALA A 35 -6.17 -13.28 1.75
CA ALA A 35 -6.10 -11.81 1.71
C ALA A 35 -5.28 -11.26 2.89
N MET A 36 -4.40 -10.30 2.58
CA MET A 36 -3.75 -9.37 3.52
C MET A 36 -4.64 -9.06 4.70
N ARG A 37 -4.09 -9.07 5.92
CA ARG A 37 -4.78 -8.59 7.12
C ARG A 37 -4.19 -7.25 7.52
N ILE A 38 -5.03 -6.37 8.04
CA ILE A 38 -4.58 -5.11 8.63
C ILE A 38 -5.09 -5.04 10.06
N LEU A 39 -4.17 -5.13 11.01
CA LEU A 39 -4.44 -5.11 12.44
C LEU A 39 -4.37 -3.68 12.95
N TYR A 40 -5.33 -3.28 13.77
CA TYR A 40 -5.39 -1.91 14.31
C TYR A 40 -5.81 -1.86 15.78
N SER A 41 -5.19 -0.94 16.50
CA SER A 41 -5.55 -0.52 17.85
C SER A 41 -5.21 0.97 17.97
N ALA A 42 -6.00 1.73 18.72
CA ALA A 42 -5.74 3.15 18.95
C ALA A 42 -4.41 3.43 19.69
N LYS A 43 -3.76 2.41 20.25
CA LYS A 43 -2.53 2.52 21.06
C LYS A 43 -1.27 2.02 20.35
N GLN A 44 -1.40 1.47 19.15
CA GLN A 44 -0.31 0.84 18.41
C GLN A 44 -0.34 1.31 16.95
N ASP A 45 0.80 1.24 16.27
CA ASP A 45 0.85 1.47 14.83
C ASP A 45 0.00 0.43 14.11
N PRO A 46 -0.75 0.77 13.05
CA PRO A 46 -1.38 -0.23 12.21
C PRO A 46 -0.32 -1.22 11.69
N MET A 47 -0.70 -2.50 11.61
CA MET A 47 0.15 -3.55 11.09
C MET A 47 -0.50 -4.18 9.87
N VAL A 48 0.19 -4.12 8.74
CA VAL A 48 -0.14 -4.87 7.52
C VAL A 48 0.60 -6.19 7.58
N ILE A 49 -0.13 -7.29 7.48
CA ILE A 49 0.46 -8.63 7.53
C ILE A 49 -0.07 -9.50 6.40
N ASP A 50 0.84 -10.19 5.72
CA ASP A 50 0.55 -11.16 4.66
C ASP A 50 1.75 -12.12 4.50
N THR A 51 1.68 -13.05 3.54
CA THR A 51 2.85 -13.82 3.11
C THR A 51 3.87 -12.92 2.41
N ARG A 52 5.14 -13.29 2.41
CA ARG A 52 6.19 -12.50 1.74
C ARG A 52 5.93 -12.32 0.24
N SER A 53 5.44 -13.36 -0.42
CA SER A 53 5.08 -13.30 -1.84
C SER A 53 3.94 -12.31 -2.07
N ALA A 54 2.89 -12.34 -1.25
CA ALA A 54 1.75 -11.45 -1.40
C ALA A 54 2.13 -9.98 -1.12
N LEU A 55 3.00 -9.70 -0.15
CA LEU A 55 3.52 -8.34 0.06
C LEU A 55 4.36 -7.85 -1.12
N THR A 56 5.15 -8.72 -1.74
CA THR A 56 5.92 -8.40 -2.95
C THR A 56 4.97 -8.08 -4.11
N GLU A 57 3.94 -8.89 -4.34
CA GLU A 57 2.90 -8.62 -5.34
C GLU A 57 2.14 -7.31 -5.04
N LEU A 58 1.87 -7.01 -3.78
CA LEU A 58 1.27 -5.75 -3.37
C LEU A 58 2.19 -4.57 -3.75
N SER A 59 3.49 -4.66 -3.50
CA SER A 59 4.48 -3.65 -3.93
C SER A 59 4.40 -3.40 -5.43
N GLU A 60 4.41 -4.45 -6.25
CA GLU A 60 4.32 -4.34 -7.70
C GLU A 60 3.02 -3.71 -8.17
N ARG A 61 1.89 -4.05 -7.55
CA ARG A 61 0.59 -3.44 -7.84
C ARG A 61 0.55 -1.96 -7.47
N VAL A 62 1.18 -1.56 -6.37
CA VAL A 62 1.29 -0.15 -5.97
C VAL A 62 2.17 0.62 -6.96
N ARG A 63 3.31 0.06 -7.38
CA ARG A 63 4.17 0.67 -8.42
C ARG A 63 3.44 0.81 -9.75
N THR A 64 2.67 -0.21 -10.14
CA THR A 64 1.84 -0.17 -11.36
C THR A 64 0.80 0.95 -11.29
N MET A 65 0.14 1.11 -10.15
CA MET A 65 -0.79 2.23 -9.92
C MET A 65 -0.05 3.57 -10.03
N ALA A 66 1.14 3.70 -9.43
CA ALA A 66 1.95 4.92 -9.48
C ALA A 66 2.38 5.35 -10.89
N ALA A 67 2.64 4.38 -11.77
CA ALA A 67 2.97 4.61 -13.17
C ALA A 67 1.74 4.87 -14.05
N SER A 68 0.52 4.70 -13.53
CA SER A 68 -0.72 4.89 -14.27
C SER A 68 -1.28 6.31 -14.15
N ALA A 69 -2.28 6.63 -14.98
CA ALA A 69 -3.05 7.86 -14.81
C ALA A 69 -3.96 7.84 -13.56
N ASN A 70 -4.17 6.66 -12.95
CA ASN A 70 -4.98 6.52 -11.76
C ASN A 70 -4.12 6.74 -10.52
N GLN A 71 -4.37 7.84 -9.80
CA GLN A 71 -3.65 8.20 -8.57
C GLN A 71 -4.31 7.65 -7.30
N PHE A 72 -5.16 6.64 -7.43
CA PHE A 72 -5.91 6.05 -6.32
C PHE A 72 -6.13 4.55 -6.54
N ALA A 73 -5.96 3.76 -5.49
CA ALA A 73 -6.28 2.33 -5.49
C ALA A 73 -6.78 1.85 -4.12
N GLU A 74 -7.59 0.80 -4.15
CA GLU A 74 -8.08 0.09 -2.97
C GLU A 74 -7.57 -1.35 -2.97
N TYR A 75 -7.12 -1.79 -1.80
CA TYR A 75 -6.58 -3.12 -1.55
C TYR A 75 -7.38 -3.74 -0.39
N PRO A 76 -8.44 -4.52 -0.68
CA PRO A 76 -9.24 -5.17 0.35
C PRO A 76 -8.40 -6.11 1.22
N ALA A 77 -8.78 -6.22 2.49
CA ALA A 77 -8.16 -7.10 3.48
C ALA A 77 -9.14 -8.15 4.01
N ALA A 78 -8.61 -9.23 4.57
CA ALA A 78 -9.40 -10.18 5.35
C ALA A 78 -9.86 -9.55 6.67
N VAL A 79 -11.17 -9.63 6.93
CA VAL A 79 -11.82 -9.08 8.14
C VAL A 79 -12.23 -10.17 9.14
N SER A 80 -11.86 -11.41 8.89
CA SER A 80 -12.13 -12.57 9.74
C SER A 80 -10.87 -13.04 10.45
N GLY A 81 -11.04 -13.66 11.63
CA GLY A 81 -9.94 -14.16 12.45
C GLY A 81 -9.86 -13.44 13.80
N ARG A 82 -8.75 -13.63 14.51
CA ARG A 82 -8.51 -13.03 15.82
C ARG A 82 -7.48 -11.91 15.69
N PRO A 83 -7.82 -10.64 15.98
CA PRO A 83 -6.88 -9.52 15.87
C PRO A 83 -5.87 -9.43 17.01
N ALA A 84 -6.04 -10.20 18.09
CA ALA A 84 -5.19 -10.08 19.28
C ALA A 84 -3.69 -10.20 18.91
N PRO A 85 -2.81 -9.30 19.40
CA PRO A 85 -3.03 -8.36 20.52
C PRO A 85 -3.69 -7.02 20.14
N TYR A 86 -4.04 -6.81 18.87
CA TYR A 86 -4.78 -5.63 18.41
C TYR A 86 -6.29 -5.76 18.71
N ASP A 87 -7.00 -4.65 18.52
CA ASP A 87 -8.42 -4.53 18.84
C ASP A 87 -9.32 -4.93 17.66
N GLU A 88 -8.92 -4.62 16.42
CA GLU A 88 -9.72 -4.89 15.22
C GLU A 88 -8.90 -5.25 13.98
N LEU A 89 -9.59 -5.86 12.99
CA LEU A 89 -9.12 -6.03 11.61
C LEU A 89 -9.79 -4.98 10.73
N LEU A 90 -9.01 -4.21 9.96
CA LEU A 90 -9.53 -3.24 9.01
C LEU A 90 -9.95 -3.91 7.71
N LYS A 91 -10.82 -3.23 6.95
CA LYS A 91 -11.39 -3.74 5.68
C LYS A 91 -10.42 -3.72 4.52
N GLY A 92 -9.31 -2.99 4.65
CA GLY A 92 -8.32 -2.84 3.60
C GLY A 92 -7.55 -1.54 3.71
N MET A 93 -6.72 -1.33 2.69
CA MET A 93 -5.89 -0.15 2.54
C MET A 93 -6.32 0.63 1.28
N ARG A 94 -6.44 1.95 1.41
CA ARG A 94 -6.62 2.86 0.29
C ARG A 94 -5.36 3.69 0.14
N ILE A 95 -4.82 3.74 -1.07
CA ILE A 95 -3.65 4.55 -1.38
C ILE A 95 -4.05 5.62 -2.37
N LYS A 96 -3.73 6.87 -2.04
CA LYS A 96 -3.90 8.04 -2.91
C LYS A 96 -2.57 8.75 -3.06
N ILE A 97 -2.15 9.00 -4.29
CA ILE A 97 -0.95 9.79 -4.56
C ILE A 97 -1.30 11.27 -4.42
N THR A 98 -0.50 12.01 -3.67
CA THR A 98 -0.68 13.45 -3.45
C THR A 98 0.58 14.23 -3.80
N GLN A 99 0.39 15.49 -4.18
CA GLN A 99 1.49 16.46 -4.34
C GLN A 99 1.85 17.15 -3.02
N GLY A 100 1.01 16.98 -1.98
CA GLY A 100 1.17 17.59 -0.67
C GLY A 100 1.96 16.72 0.30
N GLN A 101 1.80 17.04 1.59
CA GLN A 101 2.32 16.21 2.65
C GLN A 101 1.58 14.87 2.70
N SER A 102 2.34 13.81 2.97
CA SER A 102 1.75 12.50 3.21
C SER A 102 0.89 12.51 4.47
N ASN A 103 -0.10 11.63 4.54
CA ASN A 103 -0.99 11.47 5.68
C ASN A 103 -1.38 9.99 5.85
N VAL A 104 -1.59 9.58 7.09
CA VAL A 104 -2.16 8.29 7.46
C VAL A 104 -3.37 8.51 8.35
N GLU A 105 -4.48 7.87 8.04
CA GLU A 105 -5.67 7.92 8.88
C GLU A 105 -6.44 6.60 8.85
N ILE A 106 -7.19 6.33 9.93
CA ILE A 106 -8.20 5.29 9.93
C ILE A 106 -9.54 5.95 9.62
N SER A 107 -10.13 5.57 8.50
CA SER A 107 -11.41 6.12 8.06
C SER A 107 -12.58 5.63 8.93
N ARG A 108 -13.70 6.35 8.86
CA ARG A 108 -14.95 5.95 9.56
C ARG A 108 -15.47 4.59 9.11
N ASP A 109 -15.27 4.23 7.84
CA ASP A 109 -15.67 2.94 7.28
C ASP A 109 -14.64 1.82 7.56
N ARG A 110 -13.64 2.08 8.41
CA ARG A 110 -12.60 1.15 8.89
C ARG A 110 -11.65 0.69 7.78
N TRP A 111 -11.14 1.65 7.02
CA TRP A 111 -10.02 1.46 6.10
C TRP A 111 -8.80 2.22 6.59
N LEU A 112 -7.62 1.67 6.30
CA LEU A 112 -6.37 2.41 6.40
C LEU A 112 -6.23 3.29 5.15
N ASN A 113 -6.32 4.61 5.32
CA ASN A 113 -6.12 5.55 4.23
C ASN A 113 -4.68 6.08 4.28
N LEU A 114 -3.96 5.93 3.17
CA LEU A 114 -2.64 6.49 2.94
C LEU A 114 -2.73 7.53 1.83
N GLU A 115 -2.51 8.79 2.16
CA GLU A 115 -2.21 9.82 1.16
C GLU A 115 -0.69 9.95 1.10
N LEU A 116 -0.06 9.63 -0.02
CA LEU A 116 1.40 9.50 -0.11
C LEU A 116 1.99 10.44 -1.16
N SER A 117 3.03 11.17 -0.77
CA SER A 117 3.94 11.79 -1.73
C SER A 117 4.67 10.71 -2.54
N CYS A 118 5.16 11.02 -3.75
CA CYS A 118 5.92 10.04 -4.55
C CYS A 118 7.10 9.45 -3.76
N GLY A 119 7.81 10.25 -2.96
CA GLY A 119 8.95 9.78 -2.17
C GLY A 119 8.58 8.86 -1.01
N ASP A 120 7.39 9.00 -0.42
CA ASP A 120 6.93 8.07 0.62
C ASP A 120 6.26 6.84 0.02
N LEU A 121 5.69 6.95 -1.18
CA LEU A 121 5.19 5.83 -1.96
C LEU A 121 6.32 4.87 -2.33
N ASP A 122 7.48 5.39 -2.75
CA ASP A 122 8.66 4.59 -3.05
C ASP A 122 9.12 3.81 -1.82
N LYS A 123 9.21 4.48 -0.67
CA LYS A 123 9.55 3.84 0.60
C LYS A 123 8.54 2.78 1.01
N LEU A 124 7.24 3.02 0.82
CA LEU A 124 6.23 2.00 1.07
C LEU A 124 6.48 0.76 0.20
N CYS A 125 6.71 0.96 -1.10
CA CYS A 125 6.97 -0.15 -2.02
C CYS A 125 8.24 -0.92 -1.63
N ASP A 126 9.29 -0.23 -1.18
CA ASP A 126 10.52 -0.88 -0.72
C ASP A 126 10.30 -1.65 0.60
N ASN A 127 9.50 -1.10 1.53
CA ASN A 127 9.19 -1.76 2.80
C ASN A 127 8.20 -2.93 2.66
N LEU A 128 7.45 -3.02 1.57
CA LEU A 128 6.65 -4.19 1.24
C LEU A 128 7.50 -5.39 0.77
N ILE A 129 8.76 -5.15 0.41
CA ILE A 129 9.71 -6.22 0.07
C ILE A 129 10.43 -6.64 1.36
N VAL A 130 9.94 -7.70 1.97
CA VAL A 130 10.43 -8.22 3.27
C VAL A 130 11.46 -9.34 2.99
N ASN A 131 12.71 -9.20 3.44
CA ASN A 131 13.77 -10.20 3.18
C ASN A 131 13.72 -11.37 4.19
N GLU A 132 14.46 -12.45 3.93
CA GLU A 132 14.50 -13.65 4.79
C GLU A 132 14.98 -13.35 6.23
N ASP A 133 15.93 -12.42 6.39
CA ASP A 133 16.53 -12.08 7.69
C ASP A 133 15.68 -11.15 8.56
N GLY A 134 14.62 -10.56 8.01
CA GLY A 134 13.77 -9.61 8.70
C GLY A 134 12.32 -9.83 8.31
N ALA A 135 11.58 -10.61 9.11
CA ALA A 135 10.15 -10.85 8.91
C ALA A 135 9.27 -9.60 9.12
N HIS A 136 9.86 -8.45 9.49
CA HIS A 136 9.14 -7.23 9.81
C HIS A 136 9.90 -6.01 9.29
N ASN A 137 9.17 -5.09 8.68
CA ASN A 137 9.63 -3.79 8.22
C ASN A 137 8.81 -2.69 8.92
N HIS A 138 9.44 -1.55 9.16
CA HIS A 138 8.81 -0.41 9.81
C HIS A 138 8.90 0.79 8.87
N LEU A 139 7.75 1.24 8.36
CA LEU A 139 7.66 2.46 7.58
C LEU A 139 7.37 3.64 8.51
N TYR A 140 8.44 4.31 8.91
CA TYR A 140 8.39 5.51 9.75
C TYR A 140 8.87 6.73 8.96
N THR A 141 7.93 7.51 8.46
CA THR A 141 8.19 8.83 7.87
C THR A 141 7.15 9.79 8.40
N THR A 142 7.49 11.00 8.84
CA THR A 142 6.45 11.88 9.40
C THR A 142 5.44 12.28 8.32
N PRO A 143 4.12 12.01 8.46
CA PRO A 143 3.39 11.48 9.63
C PRO A 143 2.99 9.99 9.58
N ILE A 144 3.43 9.23 8.58
CA ILE A 144 3.24 7.79 8.41
C ILE A 144 3.94 6.98 9.51
N SER A 145 3.14 6.13 10.16
CA SER A 145 3.62 5.07 11.04
C SER A 145 2.89 3.77 10.67
N LEU A 146 3.62 2.79 10.16
CA LEU A 146 3.07 1.52 9.69
C LEU A 146 4.07 0.38 9.93
N ILE A 147 3.59 -0.73 10.48
CA ILE A 147 4.33 -1.98 10.58
C ILE A 147 3.92 -2.87 9.40
N ILE A 148 4.89 -3.51 8.76
CA ILE A 148 4.67 -4.48 7.68
C ILE A 148 5.33 -5.77 8.13
N GLU A 149 4.57 -6.86 8.20
CA GLU A 149 5.05 -8.15 8.68
C GLU A 149 4.76 -9.24 7.65
N ALA A 150 5.78 -10.05 7.36
CA ALA A 150 5.66 -11.24 6.53
C ALA A 150 5.55 -12.47 7.44
N ASP A 151 4.47 -13.22 7.32
CA ASP A 151 4.30 -14.53 7.94
C ASP A 151 3.87 -15.55 6.88
N ASP A 152 4.81 -16.38 6.45
CA ASP A 152 4.54 -17.38 5.42
C ASP A 152 3.69 -18.57 5.93
N ASN A 153 3.36 -18.60 7.23
CA ASN A 153 2.48 -19.60 7.84
C ASN A 153 1.10 -19.04 8.20
N LEU A 154 0.71 -17.90 7.61
CA LEU A 154 -0.55 -17.21 7.89
C LEU A 154 -1.82 -18.04 7.57
N PHE A 155 -1.66 -19.13 6.81
CA PHE A 155 -2.72 -20.00 6.28
C PHE A 155 -2.36 -21.47 6.43
#